data_AF-A0A2S6IC16-F1
#
_entry.id   AF-A0A2S6IC16-F1
#
_cell.length_a   1.000
_cell.length_b   1.000
_cell.length_c   1.000
_cell.angle_alpha   90.00
_cell.angle_beta   90.00
_cell.angle_gamma   90.00
#
_symmetry.space_group_name_H-M   'P 1'
#
loop_
_entity.id
_entity.type
_entity.pdbx_description
1 polymer ?
#
loop_
_entity_poly.entity_id
_entity_poly.type
_entity_poly.pdbx_seq_one_letter_code
_entity_poly.pdbx_strand_id
1 'polypeptide(L)'
;MTVPRWNAPDSKAGTMIRGALWLLQEVGQGNTFTKEQLRQAFPGVGQVDRRIRDLRSYQWVILTNIEDASLRADEQRFVSAGVPVWDPIKRQEADLKTITAKDREEVMKQDGYMCTVCGIAGGEPYADAANQTAVLSVSSEATTLPNGTTKTLLVTKCKRCKSGAGPQEQNAGEVLAAVRDLEPEDRRRLERWVNRGRRGSTPLERAWNAYRRLPAEARGAVIDSLKSQPDGH
;
A
#
# COMPACT_ATOMS: atom_id res chain seq x y z
N MET A 1 10.03 21.28 -25.57
CA MET A 1 11.37 20.86 -25.11
C MET A 1 11.73 19.56 -25.81
N THR A 2 12.89 19.51 -26.45
CA THR A 2 13.38 18.36 -27.20
C THR A 2 13.78 17.24 -26.23
N VAL A 3 13.30 16.02 -26.47
CA VAL A 3 13.66 14.86 -25.62
C VAL A 3 15.14 14.51 -25.86
N PRO A 4 16.01 14.51 -24.83
CA PRO A 4 17.42 14.18 -24.99
C PRO A 4 17.61 12.75 -25.48
N ARG A 5 18.67 12.48 -26.26
CA ARG A 5 19.03 11.10 -26.63
C ARG A 5 19.53 10.32 -25.42
N TRP A 6 19.10 9.07 -25.29
CA TRP A 6 19.45 8.21 -24.15
C TRP A 6 20.95 7.82 -24.09
N ASN A 7 21.60 7.76 -25.25
CA ASN A 7 23.00 7.38 -25.46
C ASN A 7 23.90 8.55 -25.87
N ALA A 8 23.47 9.80 -25.63
CA ALA A 8 24.30 10.96 -25.93
C ALA A 8 25.66 10.87 -25.19
N PRO A 9 26.81 10.93 -25.88
CA PRO A 9 28.12 10.66 -25.32
C PRO A 9 28.58 11.70 -24.28
N ASP A 10 28.00 12.90 -24.33
CA ASP A 10 28.24 14.03 -23.42
C ASP A 10 27.21 14.11 -22.28
N SER A 11 26.27 13.17 -22.21
CA SER A 11 25.20 13.20 -21.22
C SER A 11 25.72 12.97 -19.80
N LYS A 12 25.57 13.98 -18.95
CA LYS A 12 25.78 13.88 -17.49
C LYS A 12 24.61 13.22 -16.76
N ALA A 13 23.60 12.73 -17.50
CA ALA A 13 22.40 12.16 -16.90
C ALA A 13 22.71 10.80 -16.25
N GLY A 14 22.24 10.60 -15.02
CA GLY A 14 22.36 9.32 -14.33
C GLY A 14 21.62 8.17 -15.04
N THR A 15 22.02 6.93 -14.76
CA THR A 15 21.47 5.71 -15.41
C THR A 15 19.95 5.63 -15.39
N MET A 16 19.29 6.08 -14.32
CA MET A 16 17.81 6.10 -14.25
C MET A 16 17.20 6.96 -15.37
N ILE A 17 17.71 8.17 -15.58
CA ILE A 17 17.23 9.09 -16.62
C ILE A 17 17.51 8.49 -18.00
N ARG A 18 18.72 7.99 -18.22
CA ARG A 18 19.09 7.34 -19.49
C ARG A 18 18.22 6.12 -19.77
N GLY A 19 17.91 5.33 -18.74
CA GLY A 19 16.99 4.20 -18.82
C GLY A 19 15.57 4.61 -19.20
N ALA A 20 15.04 5.69 -18.61
CA ALA A 20 13.74 6.25 -18.98
C ALA A 20 13.69 6.67 -20.46
N LEU A 21 14.76 7.33 -20.93
CA LEU A 21 14.91 7.75 -22.32
C LEU A 21 15.03 6.54 -23.26
N TRP A 22 15.76 5.49 -22.87
CA TRP A 22 15.87 4.24 -23.64
C TRP A 22 14.53 3.52 -23.78
N LEU A 23 13.74 3.42 -22.69
CA LEU A 23 12.39 2.85 -22.75
C LEU A 23 11.48 3.61 -23.72
N LEU A 24 11.60 4.94 -23.78
CA LEU A 24 10.81 5.76 -24.70
C LEU A 24 11.28 5.66 -26.15
N GLN A 25 12.59 5.61 -26.38
CA GLN A 25 13.19 5.74 -27.71
C GLN A 25 13.33 4.40 -28.42
N GLU A 26 13.66 3.33 -27.70
CA GLU A 26 13.96 2.02 -28.27
C GLU A 26 12.83 1.00 -28.05
N VAL A 27 12.19 1.02 -26.87
CA VAL A 27 11.15 0.03 -26.54
C VAL A 27 9.76 0.51 -26.99
N GLY A 28 9.37 1.72 -26.60
CA GLY A 28 8.03 2.26 -26.83
C GLY A 28 6.99 1.75 -25.83
N GLN A 29 6.00 2.59 -25.52
CA GLN A 29 4.91 2.25 -24.59
C GLN A 29 4.05 1.10 -25.12
N GLY A 30 3.63 0.21 -24.24
CA GLY A 30 2.90 -1.02 -24.54
C GLY A 30 3.79 -2.24 -24.86
N ASN A 31 5.06 -2.02 -25.20
CA ASN A 31 5.95 -3.10 -25.65
C ASN A 31 6.70 -3.79 -24.51
N THR A 32 7.19 -4.99 -24.80
CA THR A 32 8.03 -5.77 -23.88
C THR A 32 9.51 -5.59 -24.20
N PHE A 33 10.34 -5.74 -23.17
CA PHE A 33 11.79 -5.78 -23.29
C PHE A 33 12.36 -6.83 -22.35
N THR A 34 13.52 -7.38 -22.68
CA THR A 34 14.20 -8.36 -21.85
C THR A 34 15.25 -7.72 -20.95
N LYS A 35 15.57 -8.39 -19.84
CA LYS A 35 16.71 -8.01 -18.98
C LYS A 35 18.03 -7.99 -19.76
N GLU A 36 18.15 -8.82 -20.79
CA GLU A 36 19.35 -8.88 -21.62
C GLU A 36 19.46 -7.67 -22.55
N GLN A 37 18.37 -7.27 -23.23
CA GLN A 37 18.33 -6.04 -24.01
C GLN A 37 18.72 -4.82 -23.17
N LEU A 38 18.23 -4.78 -21.92
CA LEU A 38 18.58 -3.72 -20.98
C LEU A 38 20.08 -3.71 -20.63
N ARG A 39 20.71 -4.87 -20.42
CA ARG A 39 22.16 -4.95 -20.15
C ARG A 39 23.00 -4.58 -21.36
N GLN A 40 22.57 -4.97 -22.56
CA GLN A 40 23.23 -4.63 -23.81
C GLN A 40 23.17 -3.13 -24.10
N ALA A 41 22.05 -2.47 -23.74
CA ALA A 41 21.93 -1.02 -23.86
C ALA A 41 22.81 -0.26 -22.86
N PHE A 42 23.08 -0.84 -21.69
CA PHE A 42 23.87 -0.21 -20.62
C PHE A 42 25.08 -1.05 -20.20
N PRO A 43 26.05 -1.27 -21.12
CA PRO A 43 27.21 -2.10 -20.83
C PRO A 43 28.05 -1.50 -19.69
N GLY A 44 28.53 -2.36 -18.79
CA GLY A 44 29.34 -1.94 -17.63
C GLY A 44 28.57 -1.27 -16.50
N VAL A 45 27.24 -1.11 -16.61
CA VAL A 45 26.42 -0.51 -15.55
C VAL A 45 25.82 -1.60 -14.65
N GLY A 46 26.40 -1.78 -13.47
CA GLY A 46 25.85 -2.66 -12.44
C GLY A 46 24.45 -2.23 -11.97
N GLN A 47 23.58 -3.21 -11.73
CA GLN A 47 22.22 -3.00 -11.21
C GLN A 47 21.31 -2.10 -12.06
N VAL A 48 21.45 -2.11 -13.40
CA VAL A 48 20.56 -1.33 -14.30
C VAL A 48 19.06 -1.65 -14.07
N ASP A 49 18.70 -2.91 -13.81
CA ASP A 49 17.34 -3.32 -13.48
C ASP A 49 16.77 -2.59 -12.24
N ARG A 50 17.63 -2.31 -11.25
CA ARG A 50 17.25 -1.53 -10.07
C ARG A 50 16.98 -0.08 -10.44
N ARG A 51 17.82 0.51 -11.29
CA ARG A 51 17.67 1.91 -11.74
C ARG A 51 16.40 2.11 -12.58
N ILE A 52 16.02 1.12 -13.38
CA ILE A 52 14.74 1.13 -14.09
C ILE A 52 13.56 1.04 -13.10
N ARG A 53 13.68 0.23 -12.03
CA ARG A 53 12.63 0.16 -11.00
C ARG A 53 12.46 1.48 -10.22
N ASP A 54 13.51 2.27 -10.04
CA ASP A 54 13.42 3.59 -9.39
C ASP A 54 12.44 4.53 -10.13
N LEU A 55 12.20 4.32 -11.43
CA LEU A 55 11.23 5.08 -12.23
C LEU A 55 9.78 4.93 -11.74
N ARG A 56 9.46 3.85 -11.03
CA ARG A 56 8.11 3.65 -10.46
C ARG A 56 7.73 4.76 -9.47
N SER A 57 8.70 5.34 -8.76
CA SER A 57 8.48 6.51 -7.88
C SER A 57 7.99 7.73 -8.65
N TYR A 58 8.29 7.79 -9.95
CA TYR A 58 7.90 8.85 -10.87
C TYR A 58 6.69 8.48 -11.73
N GLN A 59 5.84 7.55 -11.27
CA GLN A 59 4.63 7.10 -11.98
C GLN A 59 4.88 6.37 -13.30
N TRP A 60 6.08 5.84 -13.53
CA TRP A 60 6.33 4.97 -14.69
C TRP A 60 5.79 3.58 -14.41
N VAL A 61 5.02 3.03 -15.36
CA VAL A 61 4.41 1.71 -15.22
C VAL A 61 5.21 0.70 -16.02
N ILE A 62 5.93 -0.15 -15.30
CA ILE A 62 6.77 -1.22 -15.86
C ILE A 62 6.38 -2.53 -15.17
N LEU A 63 5.68 -3.42 -15.87
CA LEU A 63 5.20 -4.67 -15.29
C LEU A 63 6.25 -5.78 -15.41
N THR A 64 6.27 -6.65 -14.41
CA THR A 64 7.04 -7.89 -14.38
C THR A 64 6.11 -9.10 -14.60
N ASN A 65 6.68 -10.29 -14.79
CA ASN A 65 5.90 -11.54 -14.91
C ASN A 65 5.05 -11.89 -13.67
N ILE A 66 5.29 -11.25 -12.53
CA ILE A 66 4.44 -11.37 -11.34
C ILE A 66 3.16 -10.55 -11.49
N GLU A 67 3.24 -9.42 -12.21
CA GLU A 67 2.14 -8.48 -12.39
C GLU A 67 1.37 -8.75 -13.70
N ASP A 68 2.03 -9.30 -14.72
CA ASP A 68 1.46 -9.71 -16.00
C ASP A 68 1.91 -11.13 -16.35
N ALA A 69 0.98 -12.08 -16.23
CA ALA A 69 1.22 -13.50 -16.44
C ALA A 69 1.56 -13.86 -17.92
N SER A 70 1.36 -12.94 -18.87
CA SER A 70 1.76 -13.14 -20.27
C SER A 70 3.26 -12.98 -20.50
N LEU A 71 4.02 -12.48 -19.51
CA LEU A 71 5.45 -12.23 -19.63
C LEU A 71 6.29 -13.42 -19.16
N ARG A 72 7.41 -13.66 -19.84
CA ARG A 72 8.45 -14.59 -19.40
C ARG A 72 9.21 -14.04 -18.18
N ALA A 73 9.91 -14.91 -17.45
CA ALA A 73 10.66 -14.53 -16.24
C ALA A 73 11.79 -13.50 -16.48
N ASP A 74 12.28 -13.41 -17.72
CA ASP A 74 13.29 -12.47 -18.18
C ASP A 74 12.72 -11.24 -18.90
N GLU A 75 11.39 -11.16 -19.03
CA GLU A 75 10.69 -10.07 -19.71
C GLU A 75 10.06 -9.08 -18.72
N GLN A 76 9.95 -7.84 -19.20
CA GLN A 76 9.21 -6.76 -18.57
C GLN A 76 8.41 -6.03 -19.63
N ARG A 77 7.25 -5.47 -19.26
CA ARG A 77 6.44 -4.62 -20.16
C ARG A 77 6.54 -3.18 -19.75
N PHE A 78 6.94 -2.31 -20.67
CA PHE A 78 6.84 -0.87 -20.48
C PHE A 78 5.43 -0.43 -20.88
N VAL A 79 4.55 -0.22 -19.91
CA VAL A 79 3.13 0.07 -20.20
C VAL A 79 2.95 1.55 -20.51
N SER A 80 3.44 2.43 -19.64
CA SER A 80 3.29 3.87 -19.83
C SER A 80 4.42 4.67 -19.18
N ALA A 81 4.75 5.79 -19.81
CA ALA A 81 5.69 6.76 -19.27
C ALA A 81 5.03 7.58 -18.15
N GLY A 82 5.79 7.83 -17.09
CA GLY A 82 5.37 8.72 -16.01
C GLY A 82 5.92 10.14 -16.19
N VAL A 83 6.32 10.75 -15.07
CA VAL A 83 6.94 12.08 -15.06
C VAL A 83 8.20 12.09 -15.94
N PRO A 84 8.40 13.09 -16.81
CA PRO A 84 9.62 13.26 -17.61
C PRO A 84 10.86 13.48 -16.72
N VAL A 85 11.51 12.42 -16.25
CA VAL A 85 12.60 12.51 -15.27
C VAL A 85 13.87 13.22 -15.78
N TRP A 86 13.98 13.47 -17.09
CA TRP A 86 15.03 14.28 -17.70
C TRP A 86 14.75 15.79 -17.65
N ASP A 87 13.53 16.20 -17.31
CA ASP A 87 13.16 17.59 -17.05
C ASP A 87 13.37 17.89 -15.55
N PRO A 88 14.37 18.73 -15.18
CA PRO A 88 14.69 18.99 -13.78
C PRO A 88 13.53 19.57 -12.97
N ILE A 89 12.72 20.43 -13.59
CA ILE A 89 11.60 21.10 -12.91
C ILE A 89 10.53 20.06 -12.58
N LYS A 90 10.11 19.28 -13.59
CA LYS A 90 9.09 18.24 -13.40
C LYS A 90 9.55 17.15 -12.45
N ARG A 91 10.83 16.77 -12.52
CA ARG A 91 11.41 15.80 -11.59
C ARG A 91 11.39 16.31 -10.15
N GLN A 92 11.79 17.57 -9.93
CA GLN A 92 11.79 18.18 -8.59
C GLN A 92 10.37 18.26 -8.01
N GLU A 93 9.38 18.66 -8.82
CA GLU A 93 7.97 18.67 -8.41
C GLU A 93 7.46 17.28 -8.02
N ALA A 94 7.94 16.23 -8.70
CA ALA A 94 7.60 14.85 -8.38
C ALA A 94 8.36 14.31 -7.14
N ASP A 95 9.60 14.72 -6.95
CA ASP A 95 10.39 14.38 -5.76
C ASP A 95 9.73 14.94 -4.49
N LEU A 96 9.20 16.18 -4.54
CA LEU A 96 8.42 16.77 -3.45
C LEU A 96 7.12 16.01 -3.15
N LYS A 97 6.58 15.29 -4.13
CA LYS A 97 5.38 14.45 -3.98
C LYS A 97 5.71 13.00 -3.61
N THR A 98 6.98 12.62 -3.61
CA THR A 98 7.41 11.25 -3.34
C THR A 98 7.46 11.01 -1.83
N ILE A 99 6.74 10.01 -1.36
CA ILE A 99 6.78 9.59 0.05
C ILE A 99 8.19 9.10 0.39
N THR A 100 8.87 9.79 1.29
CA THR A 100 10.24 9.46 1.70
C THR A 100 10.29 8.31 2.70
N ALA A 101 11.46 7.74 2.97
CA ALA A 101 11.60 6.72 4.03
C ALA A 101 11.22 7.27 5.41
N LYS A 102 11.58 8.54 5.68
CA LYS A 102 11.22 9.25 6.90
C LYS A 102 9.70 9.40 7.03
N ASP A 103 9.02 9.81 5.96
CA ASP A 103 7.55 9.92 5.96
C ASP A 103 6.91 8.56 6.22
N ARG A 104 7.44 7.48 5.63
CA ARG A 104 6.94 6.13 5.89
C ARG A 104 7.07 5.75 7.35
N GLU A 105 8.21 6.00 7.96
CA GLU A 105 8.46 5.69 9.37
C GLU A 105 7.55 6.51 10.29
N GLU A 106 7.45 7.82 10.06
CA GLU A 106 6.59 8.73 10.83
C GLU A 106 5.12 8.28 10.77
N VAL A 107 4.60 8.01 9.56
CA VAL A 107 3.21 7.59 9.36
C VAL A 107 2.95 6.21 9.96
N MET A 108 3.85 5.23 9.75
CA MET A 108 3.69 3.91 10.36
C MET A 108 3.72 3.98 11.89
N LYS A 109 4.55 4.85 12.47
CA LYS A 109 4.59 5.07 13.91
C LYS A 109 3.29 5.73 14.41
N GLN A 110 2.77 6.72 13.69
CA GLN A 110 1.50 7.38 14.00
C GLN A 110 0.33 6.38 13.95
N ASP A 111 0.34 5.48 12.96
CA ASP A 111 -0.67 4.42 12.80
C ASP A 111 -0.43 3.19 13.69
N GLY A 112 0.56 3.24 14.59
CA GLY A 112 0.86 2.15 15.53
C GLY A 112 1.35 0.86 14.87
N TYR A 113 1.93 0.95 13.68
CA TYR A 113 2.37 -0.19 12.85
C TYR A 113 1.23 -1.16 12.54
N MET A 114 0.02 -0.62 12.33
CA MET A 114 -1.17 -1.37 11.95
C MET A 114 -1.77 -0.82 10.65
N CYS A 115 -2.52 -1.67 9.95
CA CYS A 115 -3.34 -1.21 8.83
C CYS A 115 -4.51 -0.35 9.35
N THR A 116 -4.66 0.87 8.85
CA THR A 116 -5.75 1.79 9.26
C THR A 116 -7.13 1.36 8.76
N VAL A 117 -7.20 0.40 7.84
CA VAL A 117 -8.45 -0.13 7.27
C VAL A 117 -8.94 -1.36 8.04
N CYS A 118 -8.11 -2.40 8.15
CA CYS A 118 -8.52 -3.67 8.79
C CYS A 118 -7.93 -3.92 10.17
N GLY A 119 -7.00 -3.09 10.64
CA GLY A 119 -6.39 -3.20 11.97
C GLY A 119 -5.28 -4.25 12.13
N ILE A 120 -4.94 -5.01 11.08
CA ILE A 120 -3.87 -6.04 11.16
C ILE A 120 -2.50 -5.40 11.38
N ALA A 121 -1.68 -5.97 12.28
CA ALA A 121 -0.32 -5.51 12.53
C ALA A 121 0.68 -6.00 11.47
N GLY A 122 1.77 -5.27 11.29
CA GLY A 122 2.86 -5.72 10.42
C GLY A 122 3.43 -7.06 10.87
N GLY A 123 3.51 -8.03 9.95
CA GLY A 123 4.02 -9.38 10.23
C GLY A 123 2.99 -10.34 10.84
N GLU A 124 1.78 -9.88 11.20
CA GLU A 124 0.71 -10.75 11.69
C GLU A 124 0.16 -11.63 10.55
N PRO A 125 -0.10 -12.93 10.78
CA PRO A 125 -0.68 -13.81 9.77
C PRO A 125 -2.14 -13.44 9.46
N TYR A 126 -2.54 -13.53 8.19
CA TYR A 126 -3.94 -13.36 7.83
C TYR A 126 -4.78 -14.55 8.34
N ALA A 127 -5.93 -14.25 8.94
CA ALA A 127 -6.80 -15.26 9.56
C ALA A 127 -7.30 -16.34 8.58
N ASP A 128 -7.47 -15.99 7.31
CA ASP A 128 -7.91 -16.83 6.20
C ASP A 128 -6.74 -17.43 5.39
N ALA A 129 -5.50 -17.02 5.65
CA ALA A 129 -4.31 -17.51 4.96
C ALA A 129 -3.08 -17.47 5.88
N ALA A 130 -2.96 -18.48 6.74
CA ALA A 130 -1.91 -18.55 7.76
C ALA A 130 -0.47 -18.58 7.20
N ASN A 131 -0.29 -18.91 5.91
CA ASN A 131 1.00 -18.87 5.21
C ASN A 131 1.37 -17.48 4.66
N GLN A 132 0.51 -16.47 4.85
CA GLN A 132 0.75 -15.10 4.43
C GLN A 132 0.70 -14.19 5.66
N THR A 133 1.70 -13.31 5.78
CA THR A 133 1.74 -12.27 6.80
C THR A 133 1.45 -10.91 6.21
N ALA A 134 0.92 -10.00 7.02
CA ALA A 134 0.63 -8.65 6.61
C ALA A 134 1.92 -7.86 6.34
N VAL A 135 2.07 -7.40 5.10
CA VAL A 135 3.10 -6.43 4.72
C VAL A 135 2.45 -5.06 4.64
N LEU A 136 2.94 -4.11 5.43
CA LEU A 136 2.44 -2.75 5.49
C LEU A 136 3.14 -1.84 4.48
N SER A 137 2.41 -0.86 3.99
CA SER A 137 2.94 0.20 3.14
C SER A 137 2.18 1.50 3.38
N VAL A 138 2.86 2.63 3.18
CA VAL A 138 2.22 3.95 3.24
C VAL A 138 1.71 4.34 1.85
N SER A 139 0.49 4.87 1.81
CA SER A 139 -0.18 5.34 0.59
C SER A 139 -0.75 6.73 0.83
N SER A 140 -0.82 7.53 -0.23
CA SER A 140 -1.48 8.84 -0.22
C SER A 140 -2.95 8.69 -0.56
N GLU A 141 -3.82 9.23 0.27
CA GLU A 141 -5.28 9.16 0.11
C GLU A 141 -5.86 10.57 0.12
N ALA A 142 -6.87 10.81 -0.70
CA ALA A 142 -7.67 12.03 -0.60
C ALA A 142 -8.64 11.90 0.59
N THR A 143 -8.57 12.86 1.51
CA THR A 143 -9.38 12.90 2.71
C THR A 143 -10.08 14.25 2.83
N THR A 144 -11.41 14.20 2.86
CA THR A 144 -12.27 15.36 3.09
C THR A 144 -12.46 15.54 4.60
N LEU A 145 -11.97 16.67 5.11
CA LEU A 145 -12.03 17.05 6.53
C LEU A 145 -13.43 17.56 6.92
N PRO A 146 -13.75 17.66 8.23
CA PRO A 146 -15.07 18.12 8.67
C PRO A 146 -15.45 19.53 8.22
N ASN A 147 -14.46 20.36 7.88
CA ASN A 147 -14.67 21.70 7.34
C ASN A 147 -14.91 21.72 5.81
N GLY A 148 -15.04 20.55 5.17
CA GLY A 148 -15.25 20.39 3.73
C GLY A 148 -13.98 20.52 2.89
N THR A 149 -12.79 20.73 3.48
CA THR A 149 -11.52 20.81 2.74
C THR A 149 -10.99 19.41 2.46
N THR A 150 -10.69 19.11 1.20
CA THR A 150 -9.99 17.87 0.80
C THR A 150 -8.47 18.07 0.88
N LYS A 151 -7.77 17.15 1.55
CA LYS A 151 -6.31 17.09 1.60
C LYS A 151 -5.82 15.72 1.21
N THR A 152 -4.63 15.66 0.61
CA THR A 152 -3.92 14.40 0.44
C THR A 152 -3.17 14.07 1.73
N LEU A 153 -3.57 13.00 2.41
CA LEU A 153 -2.97 12.53 3.66
C LEU A 153 -2.32 11.16 3.46
N LEU A 154 -1.30 10.87 4.25
CA LEU A 154 -0.61 9.59 4.20
C LEU A 154 -1.19 8.65 5.25
N VAL A 155 -1.41 7.39 4.87
CA VAL A 155 -1.93 6.35 5.77
C VAL A 155 -1.24 5.00 5.55
N THR A 156 -1.20 4.19 6.59
CA THR A 156 -0.65 2.82 6.57
C THR A 156 -1.70 1.80 6.16
N LYS A 157 -1.46 1.06 5.06
CA LYS A 157 -2.32 -0.02 4.58
C LYS A 157 -1.54 -1.34 4.45
N CYS A 158 -2.17 -2.46 4.80
CA CYS A 158 -1.64 -3.78 4.45
C CYS A 158 -1.79 -4.03 2.94
N LYS A 159 -0.97 -4.94 2.40
CA LYS A 159 -0.96 -5.30 0.96
C LYS A 159 -2.37 -5.54 0.42
N ARG A 160 -3.21 -6.30 1.15
CA ARG A 160 -4.58 -6.64 0.72
C ARG A 160 -5.53 -5.44 0.69
N CYS A 161 -5.51 -4.60 1.74
CA CYS A 161 -6.36 -3.40 1.78
C CYS A 161 -5.90 -2.35 0.76
N LYS A 162 -4.60 -2.30 0.45
CA LYS A 162 -4.07 -1.45 -0.62
C LYS A 162 -4.50 -1.92 -2.00
N SER A 163 -4.51 -3.24 -2.25
CA SER A 163 -4.88 -3.80 -3.55
C SER A 163 -6.39 -3.93 -3.76
N GLY A 164 -7.17 -4.07 -2.68
CA GLY A 164 -8.60 -4.36 -2.73
C GLY A 164 -9.51 -3.14 -2.69
N ALA A 165 -8.97 -1.94 -2.49
CA ALA A 165 -9.74 -0.70 -2.47
C ALA A 165 -9.56 0.05 -3.80
N GLY A 166 -10.67 0.30 -4.52
CA GLY A 166 -10.72 1.45 -5.43
C GLY A 166 -10.47 2.75 -4.64
N PRO A 167 -10.28 3.91 -5.30
CA PRO A 167 -10.13 5.18 -4.60
C PRO A 167 -11.34 5.39 -3.69
N GLN A 168 -11.12 5.22 -2.38
CA GLN A 168 -12.14 5.41 -1.37
C GLN A 168 -11.87 6.77 -0.75
N GLU A 169 -12.64 7.77 -1.17
CA GLU A 169 -12.55 9.09 -0.60
C GLU A 169 -12.91 9.00 0.88
N GLN A 170 -11.96 9.33 1.75
CA GLN A 170 -12.20 9.26 3.18
C GLN A 170 -12.87 10.54 3.62
N ASN A 171 -14.08 10.45 4.18
CA ASN A 171 -14.82 11.60 4.64
C ASN A 171 -14.94 11.60 6.17
N ALA A 172 -14.25 12.53 6.82
CA ALA A 172 -14.30 12.65 8.27
C ALA A 172 -15.71 13.06 8.76
N GLY A 173 -16.49 13.77 7.95
CA GLY A 173 -17.87 14.12 8.27
C GLY A 173 -18.80 12.91 8.34
N GLU A 174 -18.63 11.94 7.44
CA GLU A 174 -19.36 10.66 7.46
C GLU A 174 -18.99 9.82 8.67
N VAL A 175 -17.69 9.74 9.01
CA VAL A 175 -17.24 9.06 10.23
C VAL A 175 -17.84 9.71 11.47
N LEU A 176 -17.85 11.04 11.56
CA LEU A 176 -18.48 11.75 12.67
C LEU A 176 -19.99 11.52 12.74
N ALA A 177 -20.67 11.35 11.60
CA ALA A 177 -22.09 10.97 11.56
C ALA A 177 -22.29 9.57 12.12
N ALA A 178 -21.52 8.58 11.66
CA ALA A 178 -21.59 7.21 12.18
C ALA A 178 -21.31 7.15 13.69
N VAL A 179 -20.35 7.94 14.19
CA VAL A 179 -20.06 8.03 15.63
C VAL A 179 -21.23 8.65 16.42
N ARG A 180 -21.94 9.62 15.83
CA ARG A 180 -23.15 10.20 16.44
C ARG A 180 -24.32 9.22 16.50
N ASP A 181 -24.35 8.25 15.61
CA ASP A 181 -25.40 7.23 15.56
C ASP A 181 -25.10 6.03 16.50
N LEU A 182 -23.89 5.93 17.04
CA LEU A 182 -23.55 4.93 18.05
C LEU A 182 -24.29 5.18 19.37
N GLU A 183 -24.71 4.08 20.00
CA GLU A 183 -25.21 4.08 21.38
C GLU A 183 -24.17 4.64 22.36
N PRO A 184 -24.59 5.20 23.50
CA PRO A 184 -23.68 5.82 24.46
C PRO A 184 -22.57 4.89 24.96
N GLU A 185 -22.84 3.59 25.12
CA GLU A 185 -21.83 2.64 25.56
C GLU A 185 -20.76 2.39 24.48
N ASP A 186 -21.18 2.21 23.24
CA ASP A 186 -20.27 2.01 22.11
C ASP A 186 -19.46 3.25 21.80
N ARG A 187 -20.04 4.44 21.95
CA ARG A 187 -19.28 5.70 21.84
C ARG A 187 -18.19 5.80 22.90
N ARG A 188 -18.49 5.51 24.17
CA ARG A 188 -17.48 5.46 25.25
C ARG A 188 -16.41 4.39 24.97
N ARG A 189 -16.80 3.27 24.35
CA ARG A 189 -15.87 2.20 23.97
C ARG A 189 -14.92 2.65 22.87
N LEU A 190 -15.45 3.32 21.84
CA LEU A 190 -14.66 3.91 20.76
C LEU A 190 -13.70 4.98 21.28
N GLU A 191 -14.15 5.90 22.13
CA GLU A 191 -13.30 6.92 22.77
C GLU A 191 -12.11 6.28 23.51
N ARG A 192 -12.36 5.20 24.26
CA ARG A 192 -11.30 4.45 24.93
C ARG A 192 -10.30 3.79 23.97
N TRP A 193 -10.71 3.43 22.76
CA TRP A 193 -9.81 2.88 21.74
C TRP A 193 -9.00 3.99 21.05
N VAL A 194 -9.66 5.09 20.70
CA VAL A 194 -9.02 6.29 20.14
C VAL A 194 -7.92 6.79 21.08
N ASN A 195 -8.22 6.94 22.37
CA ASN A 195 -7.25 7.37 23.38
C ASN A 195 -6.08 6.39 23.57
N ARG A 196 -6.26 5.11 23.23
CA ARG A 196 -5.21 4.09 23.28
C ARG A 196 -4.42 3.94 21.99
N GLY A 197 -4.87 4.60 20.90
CA GLY A 197 -4.30 4.42 19.55
C GLY A 197 -4.45 3.00 18.99
N ARG A 198 -5.29 2.15 19.59
CA ARG A 198 -5.53 0.78 19.13
C ARG A 198 -6.87 0.24 19.61
N ARG A 199 -7.49 -0.62 18.81
CA ARG A 199 -8.60 -1.46 19.28
C ARG A 199 -8.07 -2.37 20.39
N GLY A 200 -8.69 -2.29 21.56
CA GLY A 200 -8.46 -3.26 22.63
C GLY A 200 -9.37 -4.46 22.42
N SER A 201 -8.85 -5.68 22.64
CA SER A 201 -9.70 -6.88 22.61
C SER A 201 -10.82 -6.75 23.66
N THR A 202 -12.07 -6.92 23.26
CA THR A 202 -13.21 -6.91 24.20
C THR A 202 -13.28 -8.24 24.96
N PRO A 203 -13.94 -8.28 26.15
CA PRO A 203 -14.24 -9.55 26.80
C PRO A 203 -14.98 -10.53 25.88
N LEU A 204 -15.92 -10.02 25.07
CA LEU A 204 -16.65 -10.80 24.07
C LEU A 204 -15.72 -11.39 23.00
N GLU A 205 -14.83 -10.59 22.43
CA GLU A 205 -13.85 -11.07 21.44
C GLU A 205 -12.89 -12.11 22.03
N ARG A 206 -12.44 -11.92 23.29
CA ARG A 206 -11.63 -12.94 23.97
C ARG A 206 -12.40 -14.24 24.18
N ALA A 207 -13.66 -14.15 24.61
CA ALA A 207 -14.52 -15.32 24.79
C ALA A 207 -14.78 -16.04 23.46
N TRP A 208 -15.08 -15.30 22.38
CA TRP A 208 -15.26 -15.83 21.05
C TRP A 208 -14.00 -16.52 20.51
N ASN A 209 -12.84 -15.87 20.65
CA ASN A 209 -11.56 -16.45 20.23
C ASN A 209 -11.19 -17.69 21.05
N ALA A 210 -11.50 -17.71 22.36
CA ALA A 210 -11.31 -18.88 23.21
C ALA A 210 -12.23 -20.04 22.77
N TYR A 211 -13.52 -19.76 22.53
CA TYR A 211 -14.47 -20.73 22.00
C TYR A 211 -14.01 -21.33 20.65
N ARG A 212 -13.55 -20.49 19.72
CA ARG A 212 -13.05 -20.93 18.40
C ARG A 212 -11.82 -21.85 18.50
N ARG A 213 -11.00 -21.73 19.53
CA ARG A 213 -9.82 -22.58 19.75
C ARG A 213 -10.16 -23.97 20.30
N LEU A 214 -11.38 -24.19 20.78
CA LEU A 214 -11.80 -25.50 21.27
C LEU A 214 -11.91 -26.51 20.11
N PRO A 215 -11.53 -27.79 20.33
CA PRO A 215 -11.89 -28.89 19.45
C PRO A 215 -13.42 -29.02 19.26
N ALA A 216 -13.85 -29.66 18.18
CA ALA A 216 -15.28 -29.74 17.82
C ALA A 216 -16.17 -30.29 18.95
N GLU A 217 -15.70 -31.33 19.64
CA GLU A 217 -16.40 -31.94 20.78
C GLU A 217 -16.57 -30.96 21.95
N ALA A 218 -15.53 -30.20 22.30
CA ALA A 218 -15.56 -29.23 23.40
C ALA A 218 -16.39 -27.97 23.09
N ARG A 219 -16.58 -27.62 21.81
CA ARG A 219 -17.48 -26.52 21.42
C ARG A 219 -18.94 -26.82 21.76
N GLY A 220 -19.35 -28.09 21.72
CA GLY A 220 -20.71 -28.54 22.05
C GLY A 220 -21.10 -28.16 23.47
N ALA A 221 -20.23 -28.45 24.45
CA ALA A 221 -20.46 -28.11 25.85
C ALA A 221 -20.66 -26.60 26.10
N VAL A 222 -19.92 -25.75 25.37
CA VAL A 222 -20.09 -24.29 25.47
C VAL A 222 -21.43 -23.85 24.89
N ILE A 223 -21.87 -24.43 23.76
CA ILE A 223 -23.17 -24.14 23.16
C ILE A 223 -24.30 -24.52 24.11
N ASP A 224 -24.24 -25.69 24.72
CA ASP A 224 -25.27 -26.16 25.65
C ASP A 224 -25.33 -25.30 26.91
N SER A 225 -24.17 -24.84 27.39
CA SER A 225 -24.09 -23.88 28.51
C SER A 225 -24.71 -22.53 28.16
N LEU A 226 -24.52 -22.01 26.94
CA LEU A 226 -25.12 -20.73 26.52
C LEU A 226 -26.65 -20.83 26.40
N LYS A 227 -27.18 -21.97 25.93
CA LYS A 227 -28.63 -22.21 25.80
C LYS A 227 -29.34 -22.39 27.14
N SER A 228 -28.62 -22.83 28.17
CA SER A 228 -29.15 -23.10 29.50
C SER A 228 -29.05 -21.90 30.46
N GLN A 229 -28.39 -20.81 30.05
CA GLN A 229 -28.45 -19.55 30.78
C GLN A 229 -29.74 -18.79 30.42
N PRO A 230 -30.59 -18.42 31.40
CA PRO A 230 -31.71 -17.53 31.14
C PRO A 230 -31.21 -16.11 30.84
N ASP A 231 -31.85 -15.42 29.90
CA ASP A 231 -31.55 -14.03 29.54
C ASP A 231 -31.70 -13.13 30.78
N GLY A 232 -30.59 -12.79 31.42
CA GLY A 232 -30.55 -11.83 32.51
C GLY A 232 -30.67 -10.41 31.95
N HIS A 233 -31.74 -9.71 32.33
CA HIS A 233 -31.88 -8.25 32.20
C HIS A 233 -30.83 -7.51 33.02
#